data_AF-A0A1J8QB08-F1
#
_entry.id   AF-A0A1J8QB08-F1
#
_cell.length_a   1.000
_cell.length_b   1.000
_cell.length_c   1.000
_cell.angle_alpha   90.00
_cell.angle_beta   90.00
_cell.angle_gamma   90.00
#
_symmetry.space_group_name_H-M   'P 1'
#
loop_
_entity.id
_entity.type
_entity.pdbx_description
1 polymer ?
#
loop_
_entity_poly.entity_id
_entity_poly.type
_entity_poly.pdbx_seq_one_letter_code
_entity_poly.pdbx_strand_id
1 'polypeptide(L)'
;MEVLGCTLVSVVQHVIGEERGLKFLEIWGPEITHWLYWWGIPAAQILFALFIVDTWQYFLHRLMHTNKYLYRKIHSVHHKLYVPYAFGALYNHPVEGFLLDSLGAVIAESIAHLTMRQTIFVFAFSTCKTVDDHCGYNLPFDPFQMISGNNADYHDIHHQ
;
A
#
# COMPACT_ATOMS: atom_id res chain seq x y z
N MET A 1 -5.21 2.53 -24.26
CA MET A 1 -6.65 2.37 -24.57
C MET A 1 -6.89 1.22 -25.53
N GLU A 2 -6.17 1.13 -26.65
CA GLU A 2 -6.35 0.07 -27.64
C GLU A 2 -6.21 -1.35 -27.07
N VAL A 3 -5.13 -1.64 -26.34
CA VAL A 3 -4.93 -2.97 -25.70
C VAL A 3 -6.07 -3.31 -24.74
N LEU A 4 -6.47 -2.36 -23.89
CA LEU A 4 -7.58 -2.54 -22.95
C LEU A 4 -8.91 -2.82 -23.68
N GLY A 5 -9.18 -2.11 -24.76
CA GLY A 5 -10.35 -2.33 -25.61
C GLY A 5 -10.34 -3.72 -26.22
N CYS A 6 -9.23 -4.18 -26.78
CA CYS A 6 -9.08 -5.53 -27.33
C CYS A 6 -9.31 -6.60 -26.26
N THR A 7 -8.74 -6.43 -25.06
CA THR A 7 -8.97 -7.35 -23.94
C THR A 7 -10.43 -7.36 -23.51
N LEU A 8 -11.06 -6.18 -23.39
CA LEU A 8 -12.48 -6.08 -23.02
C LEU A 8 -13.38 -6.78 -24.04
N VAL A 9 -13.13 -6.59 -25.33
CA VAL A 9 -13.85 -7.26 -26.42
C VAL A 9 -13.71 -8.78 -26.29
N SER A 10 -12.49 -9.28 -26.14
CA SER A 10 -12.22 -10.71 -26.00
C SER A 10 -12.92 -11.32 -24.80
N VAL A 11 -12.86 -10.66 -23.63
CA VAL A 11 -13.51 -11.13 -22.40
C VAL A 11 -15.03 -11.15 -22.56
N VAL A 12 -15.64 -10.06 -23.03
CA VAL A 12 -17.09 -9.96 -23.15
C VAL A 12 -17.63 -10.98 -24.15
N GLN A 13 -17.00 -11.13 -25.32
CA GLN A 13 -17.41 -12.12 -26.31
C GLN A 13 -17.28 -13.56 -25.78
N HIS A 14 -16.26 -13.85 -24.96
CA HIS A 14 -16.11 -15.16 -24.33
C HIS A 14 -17.21 -15.45 -23.30
N VAL A 15 -17.66 -14.43 -22.54
CA VAL A 15 -18.63 -14.60 -21.45
C VAL A 15 -20.07 -14.67 -21.97
N ILE A 16 -20.47 -13.81 -22.91
CA ILE A 16 -21.87 -13.68 -23.34
C ILE A 16 -22.13 -14.05 -24.81
N GLY A 17 -21.09 -14.51 -25.52
CA GLY A 17 -21.15 -14.88 -26.93
C GLY A 17 -20.91 -13.69 -27.86
N GLU A 18 -20.44 -13.97 -29.08
CA GLU A 18 -19.94 -12.97 -30.02
C GLU A 18 -20.99 -11.92 -30.43
N GLU A 19 -22.17 -12.35 -30.89
CA GLU A 19 -23.22 -11.44 -31.38
C GLU A 19 -23.80 -10.55 -30.27
N ARG A 20 -24.07 -11.13 -29.09
CA ARG A 20 -24.57 -10.39 -27.93
C ARG A 20 -23.49 -9.49 -27.33
N GLY A 21 -22.24 -9.97 -27.33
CA GLY A 21 -21.08 -9.21 -26.88
C GLY A 21 -20.83 -7.96 -27.70
N LEU A 22 -20.90 -8.06 -29.04
CA LEU A 22 -20.75 -6.90 -29.92
C LEU A 22 -21.83 -5.83 -29.68
N LYS A 23 -23.11 -6.23 -29.63
CA LYS A 23 -24.22 -5.30 -29.34
C LYS A 23 -24.06 -4.63 -27.97
N PHE A 24 -23.61 -5.38 -26.97
CA PHE A 24 -23.34 -4.84 -25.64
C PHE A 24 -22.20 -3.81 -25.66
N LEU A 25 -21.09 -4.13 -26.33
CA LEU A 25 -19.90 -3.27 -26.41
C LEU A 25 -20.14 -2.02 -27.27
N GLU A 26 -21.03 -2.09 -28.25
CA GLU A 26 -21.44 -0.91 -29.02
C GLU A 26 -22.15 0.13 -28.14
N ILE A 27 -22.93 -0.34 -27.16
CA ILE A 27 -23.70 0.53 -26.25
C ILE A 27 -22.87 1.00 -25.05
N TRP A 28 -22.07 0.11 -24.45
CA TRP A 28 -21.40 0.35 -23.16
C TRP A 28 -19.89 0.29 -23.19
N GLY A 29 -19.30 -0.18 -24.29
CA GLY A 29 -17.86 -0.39 -24.43
C GLY A 29 -17.03 0.87 -24.16
N PRO A 30 -17.37 2.05 -24.74
CA PRO A 30 -16.64 3.29 -24.49
C PRO A 30 -16.63 3.69 -23.01
N GLU A 31 -17.80 3.67 -22.35
CA GLU A 31 -17.98 4.06 -20.95
C GLU A 31 -17.23 3.11 -20.02
N ILE A 32 -17.36 1.79 -20.25
CA ILE A 32 -16.65 0.77 -19.47
C ILE A 32 -15.14 0.91 -19.64
N THR A 33 -14.66 1.08 -20.88
CA THR A 33 -13.23 1.25 -21.15
C THR A 33 -12.69 2.51 -20.48
N HIS A 34 -13.43 3.61 -20.56
CA HIS A 34 -13.07 4.87 -19.90
C HIS A 34 -13.02 4.70 -18.38
N TRP A 35 -14.03 4.07 -17.78
CA TRP A 35 -14.05 3.82 -16.33
C TRP A 35 -12.93 2.88 -15.87
N LEU A 36 -12.68 1.79 -16.60
CA LEU A 36 -11.58 0.87 -16.31
C LEU A 36 -10.23 1.57 -16.38
N TYR A 37 -10.02 2.41 -17.40
CA TYR A 37 -8.76 3.14 -17.57
C TYR A 37 -8.52 4.16 -16.46
N TRP A 38 -9.52 4.96 -16.10
CA TRP A 38 -9.35 6.05 -15.13
C TRP A 38 -9.49 5.62 -13.68
N TRP A 39 -10.26 4.57 -13.40
CA TRP A 39 -10.65 4.19 -12.03
C TRP A 39 -10.36 2.73 -11.71
N GLY A 40 -10.87 1.81 -12.52
CA GLY A 40 -10.80 0.37 -12.22
C GLY A 40 -9.37 -0.15 -12.11
N ILE A 41 -8.57 0.00 -13.17
CA ILE A 41 -7.18 -0.45 -13.21
C ILE A 41 -6.35 0.30 -12.18
N PRO A 42 -6.37 1.65 -12.10
CA PRO A 42 -5.56 2.36 -11.12
C PRO A 42 -5.88 1.99 -9.67
N ALA A 43 -7.16 1.82 -9.31
CA ALA A 43 -7.56 1.41 -7.97
C ALA A 43 -7.08 -0.01 -7.65
N ALA A 44 -7.24 -0.97 -8.58
CA ALA A 44 -6.75 -2.32 -8.40
C ALA A 44 -5.22 -2.37 -8.21
N GLN A 45 -4.48 -1.59 -8.99
CA GLN A 45 -3.04 -1.47 -8.86
C GLN A 45 -2.62 -0.87 -7.51
N ILE A 46 -3.25 0.22 -7.07
CA ILE A 46 -2.98 0.85 -5.77
C ILE A 46 -3.27 -0.12 -4.63
N LEU A 47 -4.43 -0.78 -4.64
CA LEU A 47 -4.80 -1.74 -3.60
C LEU A 47 -3.82 -2.92 -3.55
N PHE A 48 -3.40 -3.41 -4.71
CA PHE A 48 -2.40 -4.48 -4.78
C PHE A 48 -1.03 -4.02 -4.28
N ALA A 49 -0.60 -2.80 -4.61
CA ALA A 49 0.63 -2.23 -4.08
C ALA A 49 0.58 -2.07 -2.55
N LEU A 50 -0.52 -1.55 -2.00
CA LEU A 50 -0.71 -1.42 -0.54
C LEU A 50 -0.67 -2.79 0.15
N PHE A 51 -1.27 -3.81 -0.46
CA PHE A 51 -1.19 -5.19 0.04
C PHE A 51 0.26 -5.70 0.09
N ILE A 52 1.06 -5.44 -0.95
CA ILE A 52 2.48 -5.82 -0.97
C ILE A 52 3.26 -5.07 0.11
N VAL A 53 3.06 -3.75 0.24
CA VAL A 53 3.73 -2.93 1.26
C VAL A 53 3.40 -3.42 2.66
N ASP A 54 2.12 -3.65 2.97
CA ASP A 54 1.66 -4.14 4.27
C ASP A 54 2.27 -5.53 4.58
N THR A 55 2.21 -6.44 3.61
CA THR A 55 2.81 -7.78 3.73
C THR A 55 4.32 -7.68 4.00
N TRP A 56 5.04 -6.85 3.24
CA TRP A 56 6.48 -6.66 3.38
C TRP A 56 6.84 -6.10 4.75
N GLN A 57 6.17 -5.02 5.16
CA GLN A 57 6.35 -4.36 6.46
C GLN A 57 6.10 -5.34 7.59
N TYR A 58 4.95 -6.02 7.59
CA TYR A 58 4.58 -6.98 8.64
C TYR A 58 5.62 -8.08 8.82
N PHE A 59 5.99 -8.79 7.75
CA PHE A 59 6.88 -9.94 7.87
C PHE A 59 8.31 -9.53 8.23
N LEU A 60 8.81 -8.43 7.65
CA LEU A 60 10.17 -7.98 7.94
C LEU A 60 10.28 -7.39 9.35
N HIS A 61 9.29 -6.60 9.79
CA HIS A 61 9.21 -6.09 11.15
C HIS A 61 9.11 -7.22 12.17
N ARG A 62 8.24 -8.19 11.94
CA ARG A 62 8.12 -9.40 12.78
C ARG A 62 9.41 -10.21 12.80
N LEU A 63 10.10 -10.34 11.68
CA LEU A 63 11.41 -11.01 11.62
C LEU A 63 12.43 -10.28 12.50
N MET A 64 12.46 -8.95 12.44
CA MET A 64 13.37 -8.15 13.26
C MET A 64 13.06 -8.28 14.76
N HIS A 65 11.80 -8.43 15.16
CA HIS A 65 11.41 -8.71 16.56
C HIS A 65 11.74 -10.12 17.03
N THR A 66 11.47 -11.12 16.19
CA THR A 66 11.62 -12.53 16.57
C THR A 66 13.07 -13.00 16.52
N ASN A 67 13.91 -12.40 15.68
CA ASN A 67 15.33 -12.69 15.61
C ASN A 67 16.14 -11.81 16.58
N LYS A 68 16.72 -12.42 17.63
CA LYS A 68 17.49 -11.71 18.67
C LYS A 68 18.65 -10.86 18.13
N TYR A 69 19.30 -11.27 17.04
CA TYR A 69 20.39 -10.51 16.45
C TYR A 69 19.86 -9.26 15.76
N LEU A 70 18.84 -9.41 14.91
CA LEU A 70 18.23 -8.29 14.18
C LEU A 70 17.61 -7.29 15.16
N TYR A 71 16.91 -7.76 16.20
CA TYR A 71 16.39 -6.89 17.24
C TYR A 71 17.51 -6.07 17.91
N ARG A 72 18.51 -6.74 18.50
CA ARG A 72 19.54 -6.06 19.32
C ARG A 72 20.49 -5.17 18.52
N LYS A 73 20.65 -5.39 17.22
CA LYS A 73 21.61 -4.65 16.39
C LYS A 73 20.96 -3.62 15.48
N ILE A 74 19.70 -3.82 15.12
CA ILE A 74 19.01 -3.01 14.12
C ILE A 74 17.77 -2.39 14.77
N HIS A 75 16.74 -3.20 15.05
CA HIS A 75 15.41 -2.69 15.42
C HIS A 75 15.35 -2.04 16.81
N SER A 76 16.26 -2.42 17.71
CA SER A 76 16.40 -1.77 19.01
C SER A 76 16.78 -0.29 18.91
N VAL A 77 17.30 0.19 17.77
CA VAL A 77 17.53 1.62 17.53
C VAL A 77 16.20 2.36 17.46
N HIS A 78 15.23 1.81 16.73
CA HIS A 78 13.86 2.33 16.65
C HIS A 78 13.19 2.33 18.03
N HIS A 79 13.28 1.22 18.75
CA HIS A 79 12.75 1.06 20.12
C HIS A 79 13.52 1.84 21.21
N LYS A 80 14.55 2.65 20.87
CA LYS A 80 15.09 3.63 21.84
C LYS A 80 14.07 4.71 22.16
N LEU A 81 13.13 4.96 21.26
CA LEU A 81 12.04 5.90 21.45
C LEU A 81 10.89 5.24 22.21
N TYR A 82 11.11 5.00 23.50
CA TYR A 82 10.11 4.38 24.38
C TYR A 82 8.76 5.13 24.40
N VAL A 83 8.81 6.45 24.25
CA VAL A 83 7.63 7.29 23.97
C VAL A 83 7.75 7.75 22.51
N PRO A 84 7.01 7.13 21.56
CA PRO A 84 7.05 7.52 20.17
C PRO A 84 6.43 8.91 19.97
N TYR A 85 6.89 9.59 18.93
CA TYR A 85 6.35 10.88 18.47
C TYR A 85 6.53 10.97 16.96
N ALA A 86 5.73 11.81 16.30
CA ALA A 86 5.64 11.92 14.83
C ALA A 86 7.02 12.05 14.12
N PHE A 87 7.90 12.92 14.61
CA PHE A 87 9.24 13.11 14.02
C PHE A 87 10.19 11.93 14.26
N GLY A 88 9.90 11.09 15.26
CA GLY A 88 10.65 9.88 15.58
C GLY A 88 10.19 8.64 14.80
N ALA A 89 9.12 8.75 14.00
CA ALA A 89 8.52 7.61 13.30
C ALA A 89 9.49 6.82 12.41
N LEU A 90 10.51 7.51 11.88
CA LEU A 90 11.55 6.92 11.03
C LEU A 90 12.93 6.97 11.70
N TYR A 91 13.00 7.00 13.04
CA TYR A 91 14.25 6.93 13.80
C TYR A 91 14.81 5.50 13.79
N ASN A 92 15.20 5.06 12.60
CA ASN A 92 15.52 3.66 12.32
C ASN A 92 17.04 3.52 12.15
N HIS A 93 17.55 2.30 12.35
CA HIS A 93 18.87 1.99 11.82
C HIS A 93 18.87 2.16 10.29
N PRO A 94 19.90 2.71 9.63
CA PRO A 94 19.83 3.01 8.19
C PRO A 94 19.46 1.81 7.30
N VAL A 95 19.94 0.61 7.65
CA VAL A 95 19.57 -0.64 6.96
C VAL A 95 18.08 -0.97 7.11
N GLU A 96 17.54 -0.76 8.30
CA GLU A 96 16.11 -0.97 8.54
C GLU A 96 15.27 0.04 7.78
N GLY A 97 15.64 1.32 7.83
CA GLY A 97 14.92 2.34 7.08
C GLY A 97 14.97 2.12 5.57
N PHE A 98 16.11 1.65 5.04
CA PHE A 98 16.17 1.25 3.63
C PHE A 98 15.24 0.06 3.32
N LEU A 99 15.28 -1.00 4.14
CA LEU A 99 14.53 -2.22 3.86
C LEU A 99 13.02 -2.05 4.08
N LEU A 100 12.59 -1.41 5.17
CA LEU A 100 11.20 -1.18 5.51
C LEU A 100 10.64 0.01 4.71
N ASP A 101 11.25 1.19 4.82
CA ASP A 101 10.62 2.44 4.37
C ASP A 101 10.80 2.70 2.86
N SER A 102 11.88 2.20 2.25
CA SER A 102 12.17 2.44 0.83
C SER A 102 11.95 1.21 -0.06
N LEU A 103 12.64 0.11 0.24
CA LEU A 103 12.73 -1.03 -0.67
C LEU A 103 11.37 -1.72 -0.87
N GLY A 104 10.61 -1.92 0.19
CA GLY A 104 9.27 -2.52 0.11
C GLY A 104 8.34 -1.75 -0.83
N ALA A 105 8.38 -0.41 -0.76
CA ALA A 105 7.57 0.46 -1.60
C ALA A 105 8.03 0.45 -3.07
N VAL A 106 9.33 0.43 -3.33
CA VAL A 106 9.89 0.28 -4.70
C VAL A 106 9.51 -1.07 -5.32
N ILE A 107 9.54 -2.15 -4.53
CA ILE A 107 9.10 -3.48 -4.97
C ILE A 107 7.61 -3.47 -5.30
N ALA A 108 6.78 -2.88 -4.42
CA ALA A 108 5.34 -2.77 -4.65
C ALA A 108 5.01 -1.95 -5.91
N GLU A 109 5.66 -0.81 -6.11
CA GLU A 109 5.54 0.01 -7.32
C GLU A 109 5.86 -0.80 -8.58
N SER A 110 6.99 -1.50 -8.56
CA SER A 110 7.49 -2.24 -9.72
C SER A 110 6.58 -3.39 -10.09
N ILE A 111 6.10 -4.16 -9.10
CA ILE A 111 5.25 -5.33 -9.31
C ILE A 111 3.81 -4.93 -9.68
N ALA A 112 3.27 -3.86 -9.08
CA ALA A 112 1.93 -3.38 -9.39
C ALA A 112 1.87 -2.52 -10.67
N HIS A 113 3.03 -2.23 -11.28
CA HIS A 113 3.17 -1.37 -12.46
C HIS A 113 2.55 0.02 -12.26
N LEU A 114 2.83 0.63 -11.10
CA LEU A 114 2.32 1.96 -10.81
C LEU A 114 2.93 3.00 -11.74
N THR A 115 2.11 3.96 -12.16
CA THR A 115 2.60 5.21 -12.74
C THR A 115 3.23 6.08 -11.66
N MET A 116 4.10 7.02 -12.03
CA MET A 116 4.72 7.96 -11.10
C MET A 116 3.70 8.66 -10.17
N ARG A 117 2.51 9.00 -10.68
CA ARG A 117 1.47 9.65 -9.87
C ARG A 117 0.88 8.70 -8.81
N GLN A 118 0.63 7.46 -9.18
CA GLN A 118 0.17 6.43 -8.24
C GLN A 118 1.26 6.11 -7.21
N THR A 119 2.52 6.05 -7.62
CA THR A 119 3.68 5.87 -6.74
C THR A 119 3.74 6.99 -5.70
N ILE A 120 3.68 8.26 -6.12
CA ILE A 120 3.67 9.41 -5.19
C ILE A 120 2.53 9.27 -4.18
N PHE A 121 1.33 8.89 -4.64
CA PHE A 121 0.20 8.68 -3.76
C PHE A 121 0.44 7.58 -2.73
N VAL A 122 0.89 6.40 -3.16
CA VAL A 122 1.15 5.24 -2.28
C VAL A 122 2.25 5.57 -1.27
N PHE A 123 3.35 6.19 -1.70
CA PHE A 123 4.44 6.59 -0.79
C PHE A 123 3.96 7.62 0.22
N ALA A 124 3.25 8.67 -0.21
CA ALA A 124 2.72 9.68 0.69
C ALA A 124 1.73 9.07 1.71
N PHE A 125 0.82 8.21 1.25
CA PHE A 125 -0.12 7.51 2.12
C PHE A 125 0.60 6.67 3.17
N SER A 126 1.59 5.86 2.75
CA SER A 126 2.38 5.03 3.66
C SER A 126 3.16 5.87 4.67
N THR A 127 3.82 6.94 4.23
CA THR A 127 4.54 7.84 5.15
C THR A 127 3.60 8.52 6.15
N CYS A 128 2.43 9.00 5.69
CA CYS A 128 1.42 9.57 6.57
C CYS A 128 0.95 8.54 7.60
N LYS A 129 0.68 7.30 7.18
CA LYS A 129 0.28 6.22 8.09
C LYS A 129 1.36 5.92 9.13
N THR A 130 2.63 5.82 8.72
CA THR A 130 3.74 5.61 9.66
C THR A 130 3.86 6.75 10.67
N VAL A 131 3.72 8.00 10.22
CA VAL A 131 3.77 9.17 11.11
C VAL A 131 2.58 9.19 12.08
N ASP A 132 1.39 8.88 11.59
CA ASP A 132 0.16 8.78 12.40
C ASP A 132 0.29 7.72 13.50
N ASP A 133 0.78 6.52 13.17
CA ASP A 133 1.02 5.44 14.16
C ASP A 133 2.00 5.83 15.26
N HIS A 134 2.89 6.79 14.99
CA HIS A 134 3.87 7.25 15.97
C HIS A 134 3.50 8.59 16.61
N CYS A 135 2.38 9.21 16.24
CA CYS A 135 2.13 10.59 16.64
C CYS A 135 1.75 10.71 18.12
N GLY A 136 1.31 9.62 18.76
CA GLY A 136 0.84 9.60 20.14
C GLY A 136 -0.53 10.24 20.34
N TYR A 137 -1.25 10.54 19.25
CA TYR A 137 -2.60 11.10 19.27
C TYR A 137 -3.59 10.11 18.68
N ASN A 138 -4.69 9.88 19.39
CA ASN A 138 -5.86 9.17 18.88
C ASN A 138 -6.99 10.19 18.69
N LEU A 139 -7.02 10.82 17.52
CA LEU A 139 -7.94 11.93 17.22
C LEU A 139 -9.32 11.39 16.80
N PRO A 140 -10.41 12.09 17.16
CA PRO A 140 -11.73 11.73 16.66
C PRO A 140 -11.76 11.87 15.12
N PHE A 141 -12.24 10.83 14.44
CA PHE A 141 -12.36 10.75 12.98
C PHE A 141 -11.03 10.70 12.21
N ASP A 142 -9.95 10.22 12.83
CA ASP A 142 -8.72 9.95 12.10
C ASP A 142 -8.90 8.80 11.08
N PRO A 143 -8.86 9.06 9.76
CA PRO A 143 -9.08 8.03 8.77
C PRO A 143 -8.01 6.92 8.84
N PHE A 144 -6.76 7.23 9.19
CA PHE A 144 -5.69 6.23 9.23
C PHE A 144 -5.89 5.23 10.37
N GLN A 145 -6.36 5.70 11.52
CA GLN A 145 -6.68 4.86 12.69
C GLN A 145 -8.04 4.18 12.60
N MET A 146 -8.95 4.66 11.73
CA MET A 146 -10.22 3.99 11.45
C MET A 146 -10.10 2.82 10.47
N ILE A 147 -9.09 2.84 9.59
CA ILE A 147 -8.89 1.82 8.55
C ILE A 147 -8.27 0.54 9.13
N SER A 148 -7.47 0.61 10.20
CA SER A 148 -6.86 -0.57 10.83
C SER A 148 -6.74 -0.44 12.35
N GLY A 149 -6.62 -1.59 13.04
CA GLY A 149 -6.37 -1.64 14.48
C GLY A 149 -4.92 -1.36 14.88
N ASN A 150 -4.01 -1.20 13.91
CA ASN A 150 -2.66 -0.72 14.16
C ASN A 150 -2.72 0.81 14.18
N ASN A 151 -2.91 1.38 15.37
CA ASN A 151 -3.09 2.81 15.61
C ASN A 151 -2.04 3.33 16.60
N ALA A 152 -2.09 4.62 16.92
CA ALA A 152 -1.13 5.26 17.80
C ALA A 152 -1.01 4.59 19.19
N ASP A 153 -2.14 4.22 19.80
CA ASP A 153 -2.15 3.59 21.14
C ASP A 153 -1.52 2.18 21.10
N TYR A 154 -1.85 1.39 20.07
CA TYR A 154 -1.27 0.05 19.87
C TYR A 154 0.24 0.14 19.62
N HIS A 155 0.66 1.12 18.82
CA HIS A 155 2.06 1.32 18.51
C HIS A 155 2.86 1.86 19.71
N ASP A 156 2.25 2.65 20.60
CA ASP A 156 2.87 3.06 21.87
C ASP A 156 3.18 1.85 22.75
N ILE A 157 2.21 0.95 22.95
CA ILE A 157 2.42 -0.32 23.68
C ILE A 157 3.51 -1.17 23.02
N HIS A 158 3.58 -1.15 21.68
CA HIS A 158 4.61 -1.88 20.94
C HIS A 158 6.03 -1.41 21.24
N HIS A 159 6.25 -0.11 21.46
CA HIS A 159 7.56 0.47 21.79
C HIS A 159 8.02 0.20 23.24
N GLN A 160 7.16 -0.39 24.09
CA GLN A 160 7.42 -0.65 25.50
C GLN A 160 7.95 -2.06 25.78
#